data_AF-A0A379U1Y4-F1
#
_entry.id   AF-A0A379U1Y4-F1
#
_cell.length_a   1.000
_cell.length_b   1.000
_cell.length_c   1.000
_cell.angle_alpha   90.00
_cell.angle_beta   90.00
_cell.angle_gamma   90.00
#
_symmetry.space_group_name_H-M   'P 1'
#
loop_
_entity.id
_entity.type
_entity.pdbx_description
1 polymer ?
#
loop_
_entity_poly.entity_id
_entity_poly.type
_entity_poly.pdbx_seq_one_letter_code
_entity_poly.pdbx_strand_id
1 'polypeptide(L)'
;MQLRKLTTAMLVMGLSAGLAHAEDSAPAAGSTLDKIAKNGVIVVGHRESSVPFSYYDNQQKVVGYSQDYSNAIVEAVKKET
;
A
#
# COMPACT_ATOMS: atom_id res chain seq x y z
N MET A 1 50.34 7.71 -15.56
CA MET A 1 49.47 8.52 -14.67
C MET A 1 47.99 8.58 -15.11
N GLN A 2 47.63 8.22 -16.35
CA GLN A 2 46.23 8.25 -16.82
C GLN A 2 45.42 6.97 -16.51
N LEU A 3 46.06 5.79 -16.47
CA LEU A 3 45.36 4.53 -16.23
C LEU A 3 44.83 4.39 -14.78
N ARG A 4 45.54 4.97 -13.80
CA ARG A 4 45.10 5.07 -12.40
C ARG A 4 43.91 6.03 -12.22
N LYS A 5 43.80 7.07 -13.05
CA LYS A 5 42.67 8.00 -13.03
C LYS A 5 41.42 7.36 -13.66
N LEU A 6 41.61 6.48 -14.65
CA LEU A 6 40.54 5.73 -15.30
C LEU A 6 39.91 4.66 -14.39
N THR A 7 40.74 3.95 -13.61
CA THR A 7 40.24 2.95 -12.64
C THR A 7 39.52 3.60 -11.46
N THR A 8 39.97 4.77 -10.98
CA THR A 8 39.23 5.53 -9.97
C THR A 8 37.91 6.08 -10.50
N ALA A 9 37.84 6.52 -11.78
CA ALA A 9 36.60 6.99 -12.39
C ALA A 9 35.55 5.89 -12.60
N MET A 10 35.96 4.66 -12.94
CA MET A 10 35.05 3.51 -13.03
C MET A 10 34.55 3.01 -11.68
N LEU A 11 35.34 3.15 -10.61
CA LEU A 11 34.91 2.76 -9.26
C LEU A 11 33.84 3.70 -8.68
N VAL A 12 33.84 4.98 -9.07
CA VAL A 12 32.82 5.97 -8.63
C VAL A 12 31.50 5.81 -9.40
N MET A 13 31.53 5.36 -10.66
CA MET A 13 30.32 5.09 -11.44
C MET A 13 29.63 3.76 -11.11
N GLY A 14 30.33 2.81 -10.48
CA GLY A 14 29.75 1.52 -10.07
C GLY A 14 28.93 1.56 -8.78
N LEU A 15 29.05 2.63 -7.98
CA LEU A 15 28.42 2.71 -6.66
C LEU A 15 27.02 3.34 -6.66
N SER A 16 26.60 3.96 -7.76
CA SER A 16 25.29 4.62 -7.88
C SER A 16 24.16 3.71 -8.36
N ALA A 17 24.44 2.46 -8.73
CA ALA A 17 23.43 1.52 -9.25
C ALA A 17 22.73 0.67 -8.16
N GLY A 18 23.12 0.79 -6.88
CA GLY A 18 22.63 -0.06 -5.78
C GLY A 18 21.57 0.56 -4.88
N LEU A 19 21.31 1.87 -5.00
CA LEU A 19 20.31 2.57 -4.20
C LEU A 19 19.00 2.66 -4.99
N ALA A 20 18.33 1.52 -5.16
CA ALA A 20 16.89 1.55 -5.33
C ALA A 20 16.30 2.07 -4.01
N HIS A 21 16.24 3.39 -3.87
CA HIS A 21 15.43 4.03 -2.85
C HIS A 21 14.00 3.58 -3.11
N ALA A 22 13.49 2.67 -2.27
CA ALA A 22 12.07 2.60 -2.04
C ALA A 22 11.71 3.97 -1.46
N GLU A 23 11.18 4.86 -2.31
CA GLU A 23 10.63 6.12 -1.85
C GLU A 23 9.43 5.75 -0.97
N ASP A 24 9.67 5.70 0.34
CA ASP A 24 8.61 5.68 1.34
C ASP A 24 7.92 7.04 1.23
N SER A 25 6.97 7.10 0.30
CA SER A 25 6.29 8.31 -0.06
C SER A 25 5.33 8.58 1.08
N ALA A 26 5.73 9.50 1.98
CA ALA A 26 4.83 10.03 2.99
C ALA A 26 3.47 10.30 2.34
N PRO A 27 2.34 9.92 2.98
CA PRO A 27 1.03 9.96 2.32
C PRO A 27 0.81 11.32 1.68
N ALA A 28 0.75 11.36 0.34
CA ALA A 28 0.51 12.59 -0.37
C ALA A 28 -0.78 13.23 0.19
N ALA A 29 -0.76 14.55 0.43
CA ALA A 29 -1.95 15.25 0.87
C ALA A 29 -3.11 14.96 -0.08
N GLY A 30 -4.25 14.51 0.45
CA GLY A 30 -5.39 14.04 -0.35
C GLY A 30 -5.40 12.54 -0.68
N SER A 31 -4.42 11.76 -0.21
CA SER A 31 -4.47 10.29 -0.30
C SER A 31 -5.64 9.70 0.51
N THR A 32 -5.99 8.44 0.21
CA THR A 32 -7.06 7.75 0.95
C THR A 32 -6.76 7.62 2.44
N LEU A 33 -5.51 7.33 2.82
CA LEU A 33 -5.11 7.25 4.24
C LEU A 33 -5.22 8.62 4.93
N ASP A 34 -4.80 9.70 4.28
CA ASP A 34 -4.97 11.08 4.78
C ASP A 34 -6.47 11.42 4.95
N LYS A 35 -7.32 11.04 4.00
CA LYS A 35 -8.77 11.21 4.12
C LYS A 35 -9.35 10.42 5.31
N ILE A 36 -8.90 9.20 5.53
CA ILE A 36 -9.36 8.35 6.64
C ILE A 36 -8.92 8.98 7.98
N ALA A 37 -7.65 9.34 8.12
CA ALA A 37 -7.11 9.98 9.32
C ALA A 37 -7.83 11.30 9.66
N LYS A 38 -8.14 12.12 8.65
CA LYS A 38 -8.86 13.38 8.83
C LYS A 38 -10.33 13.20 9.24
N ASN A 39 -11.02 12.20 8.69
CA ASN A 39 -12.45 11.98 8.96
C ASN A 39 -12.70 11.03 10.14
N GLY A 40 -11.71 10.23 10.55
CA GLY A 40 -11.87 9.16 11.53
C GLY A 40 -12.72 7.98 11.05
N VAL A 41 -12.95 7.86 9.73
CA VAL A 41 -13.85 6.85 9.14
C VAL A 41 -13.27 6.29 7.84
N ILE A 42 -13.25 4.95 7.74
CA ILE A 42 -13.05 4.22 6.48
C ILE A 42 -14.41 3.80 5.91
N VAL A 43 -14.63 4.05 4.63
CA VAL A 43 -15.87 3.66 3.92
C VAL A 43 -15.55 2.47 3.02
N VAL A 44 -16.16 1.32 3.29
CA VAL A 44 -15.96 0.08 2.54
C VAL A 44 -17.17 -0.16 1.64
N GLY A 45 -16.99 -0.03 0.32
CA GLY A 45 -17.98 -0.49 -0.65
C GLY A 45 -18.00 -2.01 -0.71
N HIS A 46 -19.19 -2.60 -0.77
CA HIS A 46 -19.36 -4.06 -0.84
C HIS A 46 -20.39 -4.45 -1.90
N ARG A 47 -20.54 -5.76 -2.14
CA ARG A 47 -21.53 -6.31 -3.07
C ARG A 47 -22.72 -6.90 -2.32
N GLU A 48 -23.87 -6.98 -2.99
CA GLU A 48 -25.10 -7.52 -2.38
C GLU A 48 -25.27 -9.02 -2.66
N SER A 49 -24.93 -9.48 -3.88
CA SER A 49 -25.20 -10.85 -4.35
C SER A 49 -24.06 -11.39 -5.21
N SER A 50 -22.83 -11.37 -4.69
CA SER A 50 -21.67 -12.00 -5.34
C SER A 50 -21.18 -13.18 -4.49
N VAL A 51 -21.99 -14.23 -4.38
CA VAL A 51 -21.67 -15.45 -3.63
C VAL A 51 -20.54 -16.22 -4.34
N PRO A 52 -19.49 -16.73 -3.64
CA PRO A 52 -19.23 -16.66 -2.20
C PRO A 52 -18.23 -15.55 -1.81
N PHE A 53 -18.10 -14.47 -2.58
CA PHE A 53 -17.07 -13.43 -2.44
C PHE A 53 -17.48 -12.25 -1.54
N SER A 54 -18.60 -11.59 -1.82
CA SER A 54 -19.17 -10.49 -1.02
C SER A 54 -20.68 -10.49 -1.27
N TYR A 55 -21.45 -10.81 -0.23
CA TYR A 55 -22.90 -10.97 -0.31
C TYR A 55 -23.54 -10.82 1.06
N TYR A 56 -24.85 -10.58 1.11
CA TYR A 56 -25.59 -10.65 2.37
C TYR A 56 -25.87 -12.09 2.79
N ASP A 57 -25.52 -12.45 4.02
CA ASP A 57 -25.97 -13.69 4.65
C ASP A 57 -27.43 -13.57 5.13
N ASN A 58 -27.97 -14.68 5.67
CA ASN A 58 -29.33 -14.71 6.23
C ASN A 58 -29.48 -13.87 7.52
N GLN A 59 -28.41 -13.26 8.00
CA GLN A 59 -28.39 -12.37 9.18
C GLN A 59 -28.16 -10.90 8.77
N GLN A 60 -28.28 -10.58 7.48
CA GLN A 60 -28.06 -9.25 6.91
C GLN A 60 -26.64 -8.72 7.13
N LYS A 61 -25.66 -9.61 7.28
CA LYS A 61 -24.24 -9.27 7.33
C LYS A 61 -23.63 -9.46 5.96
N VAL A 62 -22.74 -8.55 5.59
CA VAL A 62 -21.90 -8.72 4.39
C VAL A 62 -20.80 -9.71 4.72
N VAL A 63 -20.72 -10.81 3.98
CA VAL A 63 -19.75 -11.90 4.19
C VAL A 63 -19.16 -12.42 2.88
N GLY A 64 -18.14 -13.25 2.96
CA GLY A 64 -17.55 -13.97 1.84
C GLY A 64 -16.04 -13.77 1.71
N TYR A 65 -15.41 -14.55 0.83
CA TYR A 65 -13.96 -14.57 0.66
C TYR A 65 -13.35 -13.18 0.44
N SER A 66 -13.92 -12.38 -0.46
CA SER A 66 -13.43 -11.01 -0.72
C SER A 66 -13.73 -10.06 0.43
N GLN A 67 -14.86 -10.26 1.13
CA GLN A 67 -15.19 -9.47 2.32
C GLN A 67 -14.20 -9.70 3.46
N ASP A 68 -13.66 -10.92 3.61
CA ASP A 68 -12.62 -11.23 4.59
C ASP A 68 -11.33 -10.42 4.33
N TYR A 69 -10.94 -10.25 3.05
CA TYR A 69 -9.84 -9.34 2.70
C TYR A 69 -10.16 -7.89 3.03
N SER A 70 -11.39 -7.43 2.74
CA SER A 70 -11.80 -6.07 3.11
C SER A 70 -11.71 -5.85 4.63
N ASN A 71 -12.13 -6.83 5.42
CA ASN A 71 -12.02 -6.78 6.88
C ASN A 71 -10.53 -6.75 7.33
N ALA A 72 -9.68 -7.58 6.75
CA ALA A 72 -8.24 -7.57 7.04
C ALA A 72 -7.58 -6.23 6.68
N ILE A 73 -7.96 -5.62 5.56
CA ILE A 73 -7.49 -4.29 5.16
C ILE A 73 -7.92 -3.23 6.17
N VAL A 74 -9.18 -3.26 6.63
CA VAL A 74 -9.67 -2.33 7.67
C VAL A 74 -8.83 -2.45 8.94
N GLU A 75 -8.51 -3.66 9.38
CA GLU A 75 -7.65 -3.87 10.56
C GLU A 75 -6.20 -3.42 10.34
N ALA A 76 -5.67 -3.50 9.11
CA ALA A 76 -4.38 -2.93 8.78
C ALA A 76 -4.41 -1.40 8.81
N VAL A 77 -5.43 -0.77 8.21
CA VAL A 77 -5.56 0.70 8.19
C VAL A 77 -5.68 1.26 9.59
N LYS A 78 -6.46 0.63 10.49
CA LYS A 78 -6.58 1.03 11.90
C LYS A 78 -5.24 1.10 12.65
N LYS A 79 -4.21 0.40 12.19
CA LYS A 79 -2.87 0.43 12.80
C LYS A 79 -1.99 1.55 12.24
N GLU A 80 -2.30 2.02 11.03
CA GLU A 80 -1.54 3.04 10.29
C GLU A 80 -2.11 4.46 10.48
N THR A 81 -3.40 4.59 10.81
CA THR A 81 -4.10 5.87 11.03
C THR A 81 -4.44 6.10 12.49
#